data_AF-A0A2H6CQJ3-F1
#
_entry.id   AF-A0A2H6CQJ3-F1
#
_cell.length_a   1.000
_cell.length_b   1.000
_cell.length_c   1.000
_cell.angle_alpha   90.00
_cell.angle_beta   90.00
_cell.angle_gamma   90.00
#
_symmetry.space_group_name_H-M   'P 1'
#
loop_
_entity.id
_entity.type
_entity.pdbx_description
1 polymer ?
#
loop_
_entity_poly.entity_id
_entity_poly.type
_entity_poly.pdbx_seq_one_letter_code
_entity_poly.pdbx_strand_id
1 'polypeptide(L)'
;MAEAHRCYENYIIQELIPLITYETNSPQVIATGCSMGGFHTLNFALKHPDIFTTAIALSGVYDIRFFTGDYYNDLAVYFNSPIDYLPSLKDPWFIDHYRQNTYITCVGQGD
;
A
#
# COMPACT_ATOMS: atom_id res chain seq x y z
N MET A 1 -8.76 6.99 13.39
CA MET A 1 -8.17 5.89 12.60
C MET A 1 -7.60 6.42 11.29
N ALA A 2 -8.40 7.04 10.42
CA ALA A 2 -7.92 7.63 9.16
C ALA A 2 -6.77 8.65 9.34
N GLU A 3 -6.88 9.57 10.30
CA GLU A 3 -5.82 10.57 10.55
C GLU A 3 -4.52 9.93 11.07
N ALA A 4 -4.62 8.92 11.94
CA ALA A 4 -3.45 8.20 12.43
C ALA A 4 -2.73 7.45 11.29
N HIS A 5 -3.51 6.82 10.39
CA HIS A 5 -2.97 6.18 9.19
C HIS A 5 -2.30 7.20 8.25
N ARG A 6 -2.91 8.39 8.07
CA ARG A 6 -2.32 9.47 7.26
C ARG A 6 -1.00 9.99 7.86
N CYS A 7 -0.94 10.18 9.17
CA CYS A 7 0.31 10.55 9.85
C CYS A 7 1.37 9.45 9.70
N TYR A 8 0.98 8.19 9.82
CA TYR A 8 1.89 7.07 9.62
C TYR A 8 2.41 7.00 8.18
N GLU A 9 1.55 7.13 7.17
CA GLU A 9 1.94 7.21 5.77
C GLU A 9 2.89 8.37 5.50
N ASN A 10 2.58 9.58 6.01
CA ASN A 10 3.45 10.74 5.85
C ASN A 10 4.83 10.51 6.47
N TYR A 11 4.89 9.95 7.68
CA TYR A 11 6.17 9.60 8.30
C TYR A 11 6.98 8.64 7.42
N ILE A 12 6.35 7.58 6.90
CA ILE A 12 7.03 6.62 6.03
C ILE A 12 7.57 7.33 4.78
N ILE A 13 6.73 8.07 4.05
CA ILE A 13 7.08 8.63 2.74
C ILE A 13 8.01 9.83 2.85
N GLN A 14 7.79 10.72 3.82
CA GLN A 14 8.47 12.02 3.90
C GLN A 14 9.70 12.00 4.81
N GLU A 15 9.82 11.02 5.71
CA GLU A 15 10.91 10.98 6.68
C GLU A 15 11.74 9.69 6.55
N LEU A 16 11.09 8.52 6.66
CA LEU A 16 11.80 7.25 6.70
C LEU A 16 12.43 6.87 5.35
N ILE A 17 11.68 6.97 4.26
CA ILE A 17 12.17 6.60 2.92
C ILE A 17 13.35 7.48 2.48
N PRO A 18 13.31 8.81 2.64
CA PRO A 18 14.47 9.66 2.38
C PRO A 18 15.71 9.26 3.20
N LEU A 19 15.53 8.92 4.48
CA LEU A 19 16.63 8.45 5.32
C LEU A 19 17.20 7.12 4.80
N ILE A 20 16.37 6.13 4.49
CA ILE A 20 16.82 4.85 3.92
C ILE A 20 17.59 5.08 2.62
N THR A 21 17.07 5.94 1.74
CA THR A 21 17.71 6.26 0.45
C THR A 21 19.07 6.93 0.66
N TYR A 22 19.16 7.86 1.62
CA TYR A 22 20.41 8.53 1.98
C TYR A 22 21.45 7.54 2.52
N GLU A 23 21.06 6.66 3.44
CA GLU A 23 21.97 5.70 4.08
C GLU A 23 22.43 4.58 3.14
N THR A 24 21.58 4.17 2.19
CA THR A 24 21.85 3.03 1.30
C THR A 24 22.33 3.42 -0.10
N ASN A 25 22.15 4.69 -0.49
CA ASN A 25 22.31 5.18 -1.85
C ASN A 25 21.54 4.35 -2.90
N SER A 26 20.45 3.70 -2.47
CA SER A 26 19.57 2.90 -3.32
C SER A 26 18.24 3.62 -3.50
N PRO A 27 17.78 3.83 -4.74
CA PRO A 27 16.45 4.37 -5.00
C PRO A 27 15.35 3.31 -4.86
N GLN A 28 15.70 2.03 -4.73
CA GLN A 28 14.75 0.93 -4.68
C GLN A 28 14.42 0.56 -3.24
N VAL A 29 13.12 0.48 -2.95
CA VAL A 29 12.60 0.06 -1.65
C VAL A 29 11.66 -1.13 -1.82
N ILE A 30 11.86 -2.13 -0.97
CA ILE A 30 10.98 -3.30 -0.87
C ILE A 30 10.10 -3.13 0.37
N ALA A 31 8.79 -3.17 0.19
CA ALA A 31 7.84 -3.25 1.29
C ALA A 31 7.48 -4.72 1.58
N THR A 32 7.45 -5.10 2.85
CA THR A 32 7.02 -6.44 3.27
C THR A 32 6.34 -6.41 4.62
N GLY A 33 5.34 -7.28 4.81
CA GLY A 33 4.61 -7.36 6.07
C GLY A 33 3.56 -8.46 6.10
N CYS A 34 3.14 -8.84 7.31
CA CYS A 34 2.13 -9.86 7.54
C CYS A 34 0.87 -9.32 8.24
N SER A 35 -0.29 -9.91 7.98
CA SER A 35 -1.58 -9.50 8.56
C SER A 35 -1.87 -8.02 8.27
N MET A 36 -2.05 -7.17 9.29
CA MET A 36 -2.16 -5.72 9.13
C MET A 36 -0.96 -5.11 8.38
N GLY A 37 0.24 -5.66 8.56
CA GLY A 37 1.42 -5.28 7.79
C GLY A 37 1.35 -5.67 6.31
N GLY A 38 0.65 -6.76 5.99
CA GLY A 38 0.38 -7.17 4.60
C GLY A 38 -0.55 -6.17 3.91
N PHE A 39 -1.59 -5.71 4.62
CA PHE A 39 -2.42 -4.60 4.16
C PHE A 39 -1.59 -3.34 3.88
N HIS A 40 -0.80 -2.87 4.84
CA HIS A 40 0.02 -1.67 4.67
C HIS A 40 1.02 -1.81 3.53
N THR A 41 1.65 -2.98 3.38
CA THR A 41 2.59 -3.27 2.29
C THR A 41 1.96 -3.02 0.93
N LEU A 42 0.80 -3.64 0.67
CA LEU A 42 0.11 -3.49 -0.60
C LEU A 42 -0.45 -2.08 -0.79
N ASN A 43 -1.04 -1.51 0.26
CA ASN A 43 -1.63 -0.18 0.19
C ASN A 43 -0.57 0.90 -0.12
N PHE A 44 0.60 0.86 0.53
CA PHE A 44 1.68 1.81 0.25
C PHE A 44 2.28 1.60 -1.15
N ALA A 45 2.51 0.36 -1.57
CA ALA A 45 3.09 0.09 -2.88
C ALA A 45 2.17 0.40 -4.07
N LEU A 46 0.86 0.42 -3.86
CA LEU A 46 -0.10 0.87 -4.87
C LEU A 46 -0.26 2.39 -4.89
N LYS A 47 -0.21 3.05 -3.72
CA LYS A 47 -0.31 4.52 -3.64
C LYS A 47 0.97 5.24 -4.06
N HIS A 48 2.13 4.62 -3.84
CA HIS A 48 3.45 5.17 -4.14
C HIS A 48 4.29 4.17 -4.96
N PRO A 49 3.83 3.81 -6.18
CA PRO A 49 4.48 2.78 -6.98
C PRO A 49 5.83 3.23 -7.57
N ASP A 50 6.13 4.51 -7.52
CA ASP A 50 7.44 5.10 -7.83
C ASP A 50 8.48 4.87 -6.72
N ILE A 51 8.03 4.63 -5.49
CA ILE A 51 8.89 4.42 -4.31
C ILE A 51 9.09 2.91 -4.05
N PHE A 52 7.98 2.16 -3.98
CA PHE A 52 8.02 0.74 -3.63
C PHE A 52 7.96 -0.13 -4.88
N THR A 53 9.13 -0.49 -5.40
CA THR A 53 9.25 -1.28 -6.63
C THR A 53 8.92 -2.77 -6.42
N THR A 54 8.96 -3.24 -5.17
CA THR A 54 8.59 -4.61 -4.80
C THR A 54 7.75 -4.61 -3.53
N ALA A 55 6.66 -5.37 -3.53
CA ALA A 55 5.78 -5.57 -2.39
C ALA A 55 5.60 -7.08 -2.11
N ILE A 56 5.83 -7.50 -0.87
CA ILE A 56 5.60 -8.88 -0.41
C ILE A 56 4.58 -8.85 0.73
N ALA A 57 3.31 -9.05 0.41
CA ALA A 57 2.20 -8.97 1.36
C ALA A 57 1.76 -10.37 1.78
N LEU A 58 1.83 -10.65 3.09
CA LEU A 58 1.57 -11.97 3.65
C LEU A 58 0.29 -11.97 4.50
N SER A 59 -0.72 -12.74 4.10
CA SER A 59 -1.99 -12.92 4.81
C SER A 59 -2.66 -11.60 5.21
N GLY A 60 -2.61 -10.60 4.31
CA GLY A 60 -3.21 -9.29 4.52
C GLY A 60 -4.71 -9.27 4.25
N VAL A 61 -5.42 -8.32 4.87
CA VAL A 61 -6.81 -7.99 4.56
C VAL A 61 -6.84 -6.72 3.73
N TYR A 62 -7.16 -6.82 2.44
CA TYR A 62 -7.06 -5.70 1.48
C TYR A 62 -8.39 -4.95 1.28
N ASP A 63 -9.42 -5.39 1.97
CA ASP A 63 -10.68 -4.69 2.11
C ASP A 63 -10.72 -4.03 3.50
N ILE A 64 -10.46 -2.73 3.54
CA ILE A 64 -10.38 -1.96 4.78
C ILE A 64 -11.74 -1.86 5.50
N ARG A 65 -12.87 -2.14 4.80
CA ARG A 65 -14.20 -2.19 5.41
C ARG A 65 -14.27 -3.27 6.49
N PHE A 66 -13.43 -4.30 6.40
CA PHE A 66 -13.27 -5.29 7.46
C PHE A 66 -12.89 -4.69 8.82
N PHE A 67 -12.09 -3.61 8.82
CA PHE A 67 -11.65 -2.93 10.06
C PHE A 67 -12.50 -1.73 10.44
N THR A 68 -13.21 -1.14 9.47
CA THR A 68 -13.87 0.17 9.64
C THR A 68 -15.39 0.12 9.52
N GLY A 69 -15.96 -0.98 9.03
CA GLY A 69 -17.39 -1.11 8.72
C GLY A 69 -17.78 -0.53 7.35
N ASP A 70 -19.08 -0.47 7.09
CA ASP A 70 -19.62 0.11 5.85
C ASP A 70 -19.30 1.59 5.73
N TYR A 71 -18.97 1.99 4.51
CA TYR A 71 -18.35 3.27 4.25
C TYR A 71 -19.38 4.32 3.83
N TYR A 72 -19.66 5.26 4.74
CA TYR A 72 -20.57 6.38 4.54
C TYR A 72 -20.01 7.48 3.62
N ASN A 73 -19.46 7.14 2.44
CA ASN A 73 -18.92 8.10 1.46
C ASN A 73 -17.79 9.02 1.98
N ASP A 74 -16.96 8.58 2.91
CA ASP A 74 -15.71 9.31 3.19
C ASP A 74 -14.78 9.17 1.93
N LEU A 75 -13.60 9.79 1.82
CA LEU A 75 -12.66 9.46 0.73
C LEU A 75 -11.37 8.77 1.20
N ALA A 76 -11.00 8.95 2.47
CA ALA A 76 -9.79 8.40 3.06
C ALA A 76 -9.80 6.87 3.11
N VAL A 77 -10.90 6.24 3.48
CA VAL A 77 -11.04 4.76 3.47
C VAL A 77 -11.11 4.24 2.04
N TYR A 78 -11.81 4.89 1.10
CA TYR A 78 -11.84 4.48 -0.31
C TYR A 78 -10.43 4.40 -0.91
N PHE A 79 -9.62 5.45 -0.75
CA PHE A 79 -8.24 5.45 -1.26
C PHE A 79 -7.25 4.59 -0.46
N ASN A 80 -7.68 4.02 0.66
CA ASN A 80 -6.93 3.01 1.40
C ASN A 80 -7.56 1.61 1.28
N SER A 81 -8.50 1.43 0.35
CA SER A 81 -9.13 0.14 0.02
C SER A 81 -8.79 -0.23 -1.42
N PRO A 82 -7.66 -0.93 -1.67
CA PRO A 82 -7.27 -1.31 -3.03
C PRO A 82 -8.39 -1.97 -3.85
N ILE A 83 -9.22 -2.78 -3.21
CA ILE A 83 -10.34 -3.46 -3.89
C ILE A 83 -11.41 -2.50 -4.42
N ASP A 84 -11.54 -1.31 -3.82
CA ASP A 84 -12.56 -0.33 -4.22
C ASP A 84 -12.05 0.61 -5.33
N TYR A 85 -10.82 1.14 -5.20
CA TYR A 85 -10.34 2.16 -6.14
C TYR A 85 -9.61 1.60 -7.38
N LEU A 86 -8.92 0.45 -7.26
CA LEU A 86 -8.15 -0.10 -8.39
C LEU A 86 -9.00 -0.41 -9.63
N PRO A 87 -10.21 -0.97 -9.52
CA PRO A 87 -11.04 -1.25 -10.71
C PRO A 87 -11.36 0.00 -11.54
N SER A 88 -11.39 1.17 -10.90
CA SER A 88 -11.69 2.46 -11.54
C SER A 88 -10.43 3.23 -11.96
N LEU A 89 -9.24 2.76 -11.59
CA LEU A 89 -7.98 3.44 -11.88
C LEU A 89 -7.60 3.29 -13.36
N LYS A 90 -7.55 4.41 -14.07
CA LYS A 90 -7.21 4.48 -15.51
C LYS A 90 -6.02 5.36 -15.82
N ASP A 91 -5.41 5.96 -14.80
CA ASP A 91 -4.28 6.86 -14.96
C ASP A 91 -3.06 6.07 -15.45
N PRO A 92 -2.52 6.40 -16.64
CA PRO A 92 -1.35 5.73 -17.19
C PRO A 92 -0.13 5.79 -16.26
N TRP A 93 0.04 6.87 -15.48
CA TRP A 93 1.18 7.02 -14.58
C TRP A 93 1.23 5.86 -13.59
N PHE A 94 0.12 5.52 -12.93
CA PHE A 94 0.07 4.39 -12.00
C PHE A 94 0.21 3.05 -12.73
N ILE A 95 -0.55 2.87 -13.81
CA ILE A 95 -0.58 1.60 -14.55
C ILE A 95 0.81 1.24 -15.09
N ASP A 96 1.55 2.21 -15.60
CA ASP A 96 2.89 1.97 -16.14
C ASP A 96 3.89 1.62 -15.05
N HIS A 97 3.84 2.26 -13.87
CA HIS A 97 4.67 1.86 -12.73
C HIS A 97 4.30 0.45 -12.23
N TYR A 98 3.00 0.13 -12.10
CA TYR A 98 2.56 -1.19 -11.67
C TYR A 98 3.09 -2.31 -12.56
N ARG A 99 3.20 -2.06 -13.88
CA ARG A 99 3.75 -3.03 -14.84
C ARG A 99 5.24 -3.29 -14.68
N GLN A 100 5.98 -2.34 -14.11
CA GLN A 100 7.43 -2.48 -13.84
C GLN A 100 7.70 -3.07 -12.45
N ASN A 101 6.71 -3.00 -11.55
CA ASN A 101 6.85 -3.41 -10.17
C ASN A 101 6.50 -4.89 -9.96
N THR A 102 7.01 -5.46 -8.87
CA THR A 102 6.71 -6.83 -8.44
C THR A 102 5.79 -6.84 -7.24
N TYR A 103 4.63 -7.49 -7.37
CA TYR A 103 3.67 -7.68 -6.29
C TYR A 103 3.53 -9.17 -5.99
N ILE A 104 3.93 -9.58 -4.79
CA ILE A 104 3.79 -10.95 -4.29
C ILE A 104 2.79 -10.92 -3.15
N THR A 105 1.64 -11.57 -3.36
CA THR A 105 0.57 -11.66 -2.36
C THR A 105 0.35 -13.11 -1.98
N CYS A 106 0.55 -13.43 -0.71
CA CYS A 106 0.31 -14.76 -0.17
C CYS A 106 -0.92 -14.72 0.74
N VAL A 107 -1.83 -15.67 0.58
CA VAL A 107 -2.98 -15.87 1.48
C VAL A 107 -3.11 -17.36 1.79
N GLY A 108 -3.64 -17.69 2.98
CA GLY A 108 -4.05 -19.05 3.28
C GLY A 108 -5.22 -19.48 2.38
N GLN A 109 -5.43 -20.78 2.22
CA GLN A 109 -6.54 -21.30 1.41
C GLN A 109 -7.92 -21.12 2.07
N GLY A 110 -7.95 -20.62 3.32
CA GLY A 110 -9.12 -20.76 4.19
C GLY A 110 -9.27 -22.20 4.67
N ASP A 111 -10.13 -22.41 5.66
CA ASP A 111 -10.74 -23.72 5.91
C ASP A 111 -12.02 -23.83 5.06
#